data_AF-A0A932DQW5-F1
#
_entry.id   AF-A0A932DQW5-F1
#
_cell.length_a   1.000
_cell.length_b   1.000
_cell.length_c   1.000
_cell.angle_alpha   90.00
_cell.angle_beta   90.00
_cell.angle_gamma   90.00
#
_symmetry.space_group_name_H-M   'P 1'
#
loop_
_entity.id
_entity.type
_entity.pdbx_description
1 polymer ?
#
loop_
_entity_poly.entity_id
_entity_poly.type
_entity_poly.pdbx_seq_one_letter_code
_entity_poly.pdbx_strand_id
1 'polypeptide(L)' 'MEITISSFLAKIILRFNPFKNTFLVMCRGYSDDCENLTELVWEDDKYLDFYSKEEYPEFQIWFIPERVFYLLGRRN' A
#
# COMPACT_ATOMS: atom_id res chain seq x y z
N MET A 1 -12.62 0.81 -2.37
CA MET A 1 -12.98 -0.35 -1.53
C MET A 1 -11.74 -0.74 -0.75
N GLU A 2 -11.87 -0.85 0.56
CA GLU A 2 -10.79 -1.16 1.48
C GLU A 2 -10.88 -2.64 1.85
N ILE A 3 -9.79 -3.37 1.64
CA ILE A 3 -9.72 -4.80 1.96
C ILE A 3 -8.47 -5.01 2.82
N THR A 4 -8.66 -5.36 4.09
CA THR A 4 -7.55 -5.73 4.98
C THR A 4 -6.92 -7.04 4.50
N ILE A 5 -5.60 -7.07 4.42
CA ILE A 5 -4.84 -8.22 3.96
C ILE A 5 -3.75 -8.61 4.95
N SER A 6 -3.28 -9.85 4.86
CA SER A 6 -2.14 -10.30 5.65
C SER A 6 -0.82 -9.72 5.13
N SER A 7 0.18 -9.57 6.00
CA SER A 7 1.53 -9.14 5.65
C SER A 7 2.14 -9.92 4.48
N PHE A 8 1.86 -11.23 4.43
CA PHE A 8 2.33 -12.09 3.35
C PHE A 8 1.70 -11.72 2.01
N LEU A 9 0.38 -11.52 1.98
CA LEU A 9 -0.32 -11.08 0.79
C LEU A 9 0.10 -9.67 0.39
N ALA A 10 0.35 -8.78 1.35
CA ALA A 10 0.81 -7.41 1.08
C ALA A 10 2.13 -7.42 0.33
N LYS A 11 3.10 -8.21 0.80
CA LYS A 11 4.41 -8.35 0.15
C LYS A 11 4.32 -8.97 -1.24
N ILE A 12 3.47 -9.98 -1.42
CA ILE A 12 3.24 -10.61 -2.74
C ILE A 12 2.62 -9.61 -3.69
N ILE A 13 1.53 -8.96 -3.28
CA ILE A 13 0.80 -8.03 -4.14
C ILE A 13 1.69 -6.86 -4.49
N LEU A 14 2.40 -6.27 -3.52
CA LEU A 14 3.34 -5.18 -3.77
C LEU A 14 4.44 -5.57 -4.76
N ARG A 15 4.99 -6.80 -4.64
CA ARG A 15 6.03 -7.31 -5.55
C ARG A 15 5.53 -7.54 -6.97
N PHE A 16 4.33 -8.09 -7.12
CA PHE A 16 3.83 -8.55 -8.40
C PHE A 16 2.87 -7.57 -9.08
N ASN A 17 2.41 -6.52 -8.40
CA ASN A 17 1.32 -5.64 -8.82
C ASN A 17 1.44 -5.22 -10.30
N PRO A 18 0.77 -5.91 -11.24
CA PRO A 18 0.81 -5.53 -12.65
C PRO A 18 -0.11 -4.34 -12.91
N PHE A 19 -0.92 -3.99 -11.92
CA PHE A 19 -1.94 -2.93 -11.93
C PHE A 19 -1.57 -1.86 -10.89
N LYS A 20 -0.31 -1.38 -10.93
CA LYS A 20 0.17 -0.28 -10.06
C LYS A 20 -0.78 0.93 -10.07
N ASN A 21 -1.53 1.12 -11.16
CA ASN A 21 -2.50 2.20 -11.34
C ASN A 21 -3.94 1.83 -10.94
N THR A 22 -4.18 0.74 -10.22
CA THR A 22 -5.54 0.32 -9.85
C THR A 22 -5.60 -0.20 -8.43
N PHE A 23 -4.56 -0.88 -7.98
CA PHE A 23 -4.45 -1.34 -6.59
C PHE A 23 -3.30 -0.61 -5.91
N LEU A 24 -3.63 0.11 -4.84
CA LEU A 24 -2.64 0.62 -3.89
C LEU A 24 -2.57 -0.30 -2.69
N VAL A 25 -1.36 -0.59 -2.24
CA VAL A 25 -1.13 -1.28 -0.97
C VAL A 25 -0.86 -0.19 0.05
N MET A 26 -1.73 -0.07 1.05
CA MET A 26 -1.59 0.88 2.14
C MET A 26 -1.13 0.16 3.40
N CYS A 27 -0.35 0.82 4.22
CA CYS A 27 0.05 0.34 5.54
C CYS A 27 -0.17 1.42 6.59
N ARG A 28 -0.69 1.01 7.74
CA ARG A 28 -0.84 1.87 8.91
C ARG A 28 0.38 1.74 9.78
N GLY A 29 0.91 2.85 10.29
CA GLY A 29 2.02 2.82 11.25
C GLY A 29 3.41 2.94 10.63
N TYR A 30 3.51 3.14 9.32
CA TYR A 30 4.78 3.37 8.65
C TYR A 30 4.96 4.85 8.31
N SER A 31 5.95 5.49 8.94
CA SER A 31 6.25 6.95 9.05
C SER A 31 5.90 7.55 10.43
N ASP A 32 6.30 8.80 10.70
CA ASP A 32 6.03 9.55 11.94
C ASP A 32 4.52 9.71 12.26
N ASP A 33 3.65 9.39 11.30
CA ASP A 33 2.20 9.42 11.43
C ASP A 33 1.62 8.01 11.66
N CYS A 34 1.68 7.53 12.90
CA CYS A 34 1.10 6.23 13.31
C CYS A 34 -0.43 6.13 13.12
N GLU A 35 -1.12 7.23 12.86
CA GLU A 35 -2.56 7.28 12.63
C GLU A 35 -2.94 7.21 11.15
N ASN A 36 -2.04 7.58 10.23
CA ASN A 36 -2.34 7.67 8.81
C ASN A 36 -1.99 6.37 8.07
N LEU A 37 -2.76 6.10 7.01
CA LEU A 37 -2.45 5.05 6.05
C LEU A 37 -1.50 5.62 5.00
N THR A 38 -0.32 5.02 4.89
CA THR A 38 0.71 5.38 3.92
C THR A 38 0.70 4.38 2.77
N GLU A 39 0.83 4.87 1.53
CA GLU A 39 1.00 3.99 0.37
C GLU A 39 2.39 3.37 0.38
N LEU A 40 2.44 2.06 0.19
CA LEU A 40 3.67 1.31 -0.02
C LEU A 40 3.95 1.19 -1.52
N VAL A 41 5.20 1.48 -1.88
CA VAL A 41 5.70 1.37 -3.25
C VAL A 41 6.87 0.40 -3.26
N TRP A 42 6.81 -0.61 -4.14
CA TRP A 42 7.84 -1.66 -4.19
C TRP A 42 9.27 -1.11 -4.35
N GLU A 43 9.44 -0.03 -5.09
CA GLU A 43 10.77 0.53 -5.36
C GLU A 43 11.47 1.04 -4.10
N ASP A 44 10.69 1.67 -3.22
CA ASP A 44 11.18 2.29 -1.98
C ASP A 44 11.08 1.31 -0.78
N ASP A 45 10.00 0.55 -0.71
CA ASP A 45 9.60 -0.20 0.50
C ASP A 45 9.91 -1.70 0.46
N LYS A 46 10.57 -2.21 -0.59
CA LYS A 46 10.91 -3.65 -0.71
C LYS A 46 11.75 -4.21 0.44
N TYR A 47 12.47 -3.36 1.18
CA TYR A 47 13.35 -3.76 2.28
C TYR A 47 12.68 -3.73 3.66
N LEU A 48 11.42 -3.30 3.75
CA LEU A 48 10.70 -3.28 5.02
C LEU A 48 10.43 -4.70 5.53
N ASP A 49 10.35 -4.82 6.85
CA ASP A 49 9.96 -6.06 7.51
C ASP A 49 8.45 -6.11 7.76
N PHE A 50 7.71 -6.46 6.71
CA PHE A 50 6.25 -6.61 6.74
C PHE A 50 5.72 -7.54 7.85
N TYR A 51 6.57 -8.38 8.45
CA TYR A 51 6.20 -9.30 9.52
C TYR A 51 6.33 -8.69 10.92
N SER A 52 6.97 -7.54 11.06
CA SER A 52 7.02 -6.79 12.30
C SER A 52 5.63 -6.20 12.61
N LYS A 53 4.90 -6.84 13.53
CA LYS A 53 3.58 -6.36 13.96
C LYS A 53 3.64 -5.08 14.78
N GLU A 54 4.81 -4.75 15.33
CA GLU A 54 5.03 -3.52 16.09
C GLU A 54 5.15 -2.32 15.16
N GLU A 55 5.87 -2.48 14.04
CA GLU A 55 6.07 -1.41 13.04
C GLU A 55 4.98 -1.38 11.97
N TYR A 56 4.41 -2.53 11.61
CA TYR A 56 3.41 -2.67 10.54
C TYR A 56 2.18 -3.43 11.04
N PRO A 57 1.36 -2.80 11.90
CA PRO A 57 0.21 -3.45 12.52
C PRO A 57 -0.90 -3.81 11.53
N GLU A 58 -1.05 -3.07 10.43
CA GLU A 58 -2.18 -3.24 9.52
C GLU A 58 -1.81 -2.95 8.06
N PHE A 59 -2.25 -3.83 7.15
CA PHE A 59 -2.12 -3.68 5.70
C PHE A 59 -3.49 -3.69 5.05
N GLN A 60 -3.68 -2.81 4.07
CA GLN A 60 -4.92 -2.69 3.32
C GLN A 60 -4.65 -2.59 1.82
N ILE A 61 -5.59 -3.05 1.02
CA ILE A 61 -5.63 -2.79 -0.42
C ILE A 61 -6.72 -1.80 -0.71
N TRP A 62 -6.36 -0.78 -1.47
CA TRP A 62 -7.28 0.23 -1.96
C TRP A 62 -7.43 0.06 -3.47
N PHE A 63 -8.67 -0.15 -3.90
CA PHE A 63 -9.01 -0.14 -5.32
C PHE A 63 -9.33 1.30 -5.76
N ILE A 64 -8.53 1.83 -6.69
CA ILE A 64 -8.78 3.11 -7.35
C ILE A 64 -9.14 2.85 -8.81
N PRO A 65 -10.39 3.11 -9.22
CA PRO A 65 -10.76 3.02 -10.62
C PRO A 65 -10.05 4.11 -11.44
N GLU A 66 -9.55 3.78 -12.63
CA GLU A 66 -8.77 4.68 -13.52
C GLU A 66 -9.44 6.04 -13.79
N ARG A 67 -10.77 6.15 -13.68
CA ARG A 67 -11.48 7.44 -13.83
C ARG A 67 -11.18 8.44 -12.70
N VAL A 68 -10.73 7.98 -11.54
CA VAL A 68 -10.37 8.83 -10.39
C VAL A 68 -8.89 9.26 -10.45
N PHE A 69 -8.03 8.50 -11.14
CA PHE A 69 -6.61 8.85 -11.32
C PHE A 69 -6.43 10.24 -11.97
N TYR A 70 -7.27 10.58 -12.94
CA TYR A 70 -7.24 11.89 -13.60
C TYR A 70 -7.63 13.06 -12.67
N LEU A 71 -8.41 12.79 -11.62
CA LEU A 71 -8.86 13.81 -10.66
C LEU A 71 -7.88 14.01 -9.50
N LEU A 72 -7.06 13.00 -9.18
CA LEU A 72 -6.08 13.05 -8.08
C LEU A 72 -4.72 13.63 -8.49
N GLY A 73 -4.54 14.07 -9.74
CA GLY A 73 -3.40 14.92 -10.12
C GLY A 73 -2.01 14.28 -9.92
N ARG A 74 -1.88 12.96 -10.03
CA ARG A 74 -0.55 12.31 -10.09
C ARG A 74 0.07 12.56 -11.47
N ARG A 75 0.86 13.62 -11.58
CA ARG A 75 1.83 13.78 -12.68
C ARG A 75 2.95 12.76 -12.48
N ASN A 76 3.22 12.08 -13.58
CA ASN A 76 4.35 11.21 -13.86
C ASN A 76 5.69 11.81 -13.41
#